data_AF-A0AAW0X8J0-F1
#
_entry.id   AF-A0AAW0X8J0-F1
#
_cell.length_a   1.000
_cell.length_b   1.000
_cell.length_c   1.000
_cell.angle_alpha   90.00
_cell.angle_beta   90.00
_cell.angle_gamma   90.00
#
_symmetry.space_group_name_H-M   'P 1'
#
loop_
_entity.id
_entity.type
_entity.pdbx_description
1 polymer ?
#
loop_
_entity_poly.entity_id
_entity_poly.type
_entity_poly.pdbx_seq_one_letter_code
_entity_poly.pdbx_strand_id
1 'polypeptide(L)'
;MSSEITCEMRDRAYRICRDYLHGAWKMISPGEMIVKRISGGLSNMLYYCALPVSQTSKAAEPSEVLLRIYGQVHGEDALESVLAESVIFALLSERRLGPRLYGVFPGGRLEQFIPARSLFTSELADPELSAIIATKMANIHSLNVPISKEPTWIWNTMGKWLKSGQEYLCKKTKIDGVENSTLERLKKINYHNEMDYLKQVVAKVQSPVVFAHNDMQEGNILLKTHTKSQEDRICLIDFEYCSYNYRGFDLANHFCEWMYNYKVADHPYFTVEKENFPEKDKQLHFIRTYLAAYEALRRGKCSITTNKSADDALPL
;
A
#
# COMPACT_ATOMS: atom_id res chain seq x y z
N MET A 1 17.73 11.82 14.67
CA MET A 1 19.08 12.00 14.12
C MET A 1 19.02 11.75 12.62
N SER A 2 19.33 12.74 11.79
CA SER A 2 19.46 12.58 10.34
C SER A 2 20.64 11.65 10.07
N SER A 3 20.38 10.39 9.70
CA SER A 3 21.45 9.52 9.20
C SER A 3 21.95 10.12 7.90
N GLU A 4 23.17 10.64 7.89
CA GLU A 4 23.80 11.14 6.67
C GLU A 4 23.81 10.05 5.59
N ILE A 5 23.47 10.44 4.36
CA ILE A 5 23.48 9.53 3.21
C ILE A 5 24.93 9.29 2.83
N THR A 6 25.35 8.03 2.79
CA THR A 6 26.71 7.66 2.39
C THR A 6 27.02 8.07 0.94
N CYS A 7 28.28 8.38 0.64
CA CYS A 7 28.70 8.69 -0.73
C CYS A 7 28.35 7.55 -1.70
N GLU A 8 28.55 6.31 -1.28
CA GLU A 8 28.21 5.12 -2.07
C GLU A 8 26.72 5.07 -2.44
N MET A 9 25.83 5.40 -1.50
CA MET A 9 24.39 5.42 -1.75
C MET A 9 24.01 6.56 -2.69
N ARG A 10 24.66 7.72 -2.56
CA ARG A 10 24.45 8.85 -3.48
C ARG A 10 24.86 8.49 -4.90
N ASP A 11 26.02 7.85 -5.09
CA ASP A 11 26.49 7.40 -6.39
C ASP A 11 25.60 6.30 -6.98
N ARG A 12 25.11 5.38 -6.14
CA ARG A 12 24.13 4.38 -6.55
C ARG A 12 22.82 5.04 -7.01
N ALA A 13 22.26 5.95 -6.23
CA ALA A 13 21.04 6.67 -6.58
C ALA A 13 21.22 7.46 -7.88
N TYR A 14 22.36 8.12 -8.06
CA TYR A 14 22.71 8.85 -9.28
C TYR A 14 22.73 7.93 -10.50
N ARG A 15 23.46 6.81 -10.44
CA ARG A 15 23.53 5.86 -11.55
C ARG A 15 22.15 5.34 -11.92
N ILE A 16 21.34 4.96 -10.95
CA ILE A 16 19.96 4.49 -11.18
C ILE A 16 19.12 5.57 -11.86
N CYS A 17 19.07 6.78 -11.30
CA CYS A 17 18.27 7.87 -11.89
C CYS A 17 18.75 8.20 -13.30
N ARG A 18 20.07 8.28 -13.52
CA ARG A 18 20.66 8.52 -14.83
C ARG A 18 20.34 7.42 -15.82
N ASP A 19 20.38 6.14 -15.42
CA ASP A 19 20.25 5.02 -16.34
C ASP A 19 18.78 4.83 -16.78
N TYR A 20 17.82 5.03 -15.88
CA TYR A 20 16.39 4.78 -16.10
C TYR A 20 15.57 6.02 -16.47
N LEU A 21 16.04 7.24 -16.17
CA LEU A 21 15.37 8.49 -16.55
C LEU A 21 16.05 9.12 -17.76
N HIS A 22 15.28 9.87 -18.54
CA HIS A 22 15.73 10.55 -19.76
C HIS A 22 15.99 12.05 -19.52
N GLY A 23 16.36 12.77 -20.57
CA GLY A 23 16.43 14.24 -20.55
C GLY A 23 17.51 14.77 -19.61
N ALA A 24 17.15 15.75 -18.79
CA ALA A 24 18.08 16.44 -17.89
C ALA A 24 18.88 15.50 -16.96
N TRP A 25 18.31 14.35 -16.56
CA TRP A 25 18.98 13.35 -15.71
C TRP A 25 20.24 12.73 -16.35
N LYS A 26 20.33 12.69 -17.68
CA LYS A 26 21.52 12.21 -18.41
C LYS A 26 22.66 13.24 -18.43
N MET A 27 22.36 14.51 -18.14
CA MET A 27 23.27 15.65 -18.33
C MET A 27 23.92 16.16 -17.04
N ILE A 28 23.37 15.83 -15.88
CA ILE A 28 23.91 16.25 -14.58
C ILE A 28 25.07 15.38 -14.14
N SER A 29 25.97 15.96 -13.35
CA SER A 29 27.01 15.24 -12.63
C SER A 29 26.49 14.67 -11.29
N PRO A 30 27.16 13.65 -10.72
CA PRO A 30 26.73 13.04 -9.45
C PRO A 30 26.59 14.03 -8.28
N GLY A 31 27.43 15.07 -8.26
CA GLY A 31 27.46 16.07 -7.18
C GLY A 31 26.33 17.09 -7.24
N GLU A 32 25.69 17.26 -8.40
CA GLU A 32 24.59 18.21 -8.60
C GLU A 32 23.23 17.63 -8.22
N MET A 33 23.09 16.30 -8.25
CA MET A 33 21.83 15.63 -7.94
C MET A 33 21.49 15.75 -6.45
N ILE A 34 20.28 16.21 -6.15
CA ILE A 34 19.80 16.29 -4.77
C ILE A 34 19.36 14.90 -4.34
N VAL A 35 19.90 14.38 -3.23
CA VAL A 35 19.47 13.13 -2.61
C VAL A 35 19.16 13.37 -1.14
N LYS A 36 17.96 12.97 -0.70
CA LYS A 36 17.53 13.05 0.71
C LYS A 36 16.94 11.71 1.14
N ARG A 37 17.32 11.20 2.30
CA ARG A 37 16.70 10.00 2.87
C ARG A 37 15.30 10.37 3.36
N ILE A 38 14.31 9.56 3.00
CA ILE A 38 12.96 9.67 3.55
C ILE A 38 12.82 8.63 4.66
N SER A 39 12.42 9.09 5.84
CA SER A 39 12.00 8.25 6.96
C SER A 39 10.58 7.75 6.71
N GLY A 40 10.32 6.44 6.86
CA GLY A 40 8.96 5.92 6.71
C GLY A 40 8.79 4.44 6.35
N GLY A 41 9.87 3.68 6.13
CA GLY A 41 9.78 2.24 5.87
C GLY A 41 10.65 1.43 6.82
N LEU A 42 10.08 0.37 7.43
CA LEU A 42 10.82 -0.61 8.22
C LEU A 42 11.61 -1.59 7.31
N SER A 43 11.03 -1.93 6.16
CA SER A 43 11.56 -2.95 5.23
C SER A 43 12.27 -2.37 4.00
N ASN A 44 11.95 -1.12 3.63
CA ASN A 44 12.39 -0.46 2.40
C ASN A 44 13.21 0.79 2.69
N MET A 45 14.29 1.01 1.94
CA MET A 45 15.03 2.28 1.98
C MET A 45 14.48 3.25 0.94
N LEU A 46 14.02 4.41 1.39
CA LEU A 46 13.40 5.44 0.55
C LEU A 46 14.31 6.66 0.42
N TYR A 47 14.49 7.13 -0.81
CA TYR A 47 15.28 8.32 -1.11
C TYR A 47 14.51 9.24 -2.06
N TYR A 48 14.42 10.51 -1.69
CA TYR A 48 14.03 11.58 -2.60
C TYR A 48 15.23 11.92 -3.49
N CYS A 49 15.03 11.90 -4.80
CA CYS A 49 16.03 12.30 -5.79
C CYS A 49 15.46 13.43 -6.66
N ALA A 50 16.22 14.50 -6.87
CA ALA A 50 15.78 15.61 -7.72
C ALA A 50 16.92 16.23 -8.53
N LEU A 51 16.55 16.80 -9.68
CA LEU A 51 17.41 17.69 -10.46
C LEU A 51 17.77 18.93 -9.63
N PRO A 52 18.94 19.55 -9.86
CA PRO A 52 19.29 20.81 -9.23
C PRO A 52 18.32 21.93 -9.66
N VAL A 53 18.09 22.91 -8.77
CA VAL A 53 17.16 24.04 -9.02
C VAL A 53 17.55 24.84 -10.28
N SER A 54 18.84 24.87 -10.62
CA SER A 54 19.37 25.53 -11.82
C SER A 54 19.00 24.84 -13.12
N GLN A 55 18.51 23.60 -13.08
CA GLN A 55 18.16 22.84 -14.27
C GLN A 55 16.66 22.61 -14.34
N THR A 56 16.04 23.14 -15.38
CA THR A 56 14.65 22.87 -15.71
C THR A 56 14.54 21.59 -16.51
N SER A 57 13.51 20.79 -16.21
CA SER A 57 13.13 19.65 -17.05
C SER A 57 12.89 20.15 -18.47
N LYS A 58 13.53 19.50 -19.45
CA LYS A 58 13.54 19.96 -20.85
C LYS A 58 12.48 19.24 -21.71
N ALA A 59 11.93 18.13 -21.23
CA ALA A 59 10.87 17.39 -21.88
C ALA A 59 9.85 16.88 -20.85
N ALA A 60 9.29 15.68 -21.08
CA ALA A 60 8.30 15.06 -20.21
C ALA A 60 8.91 14.35 -18.99
N GLU A 61 10.22 14.45 -18.77
CA GLU A 61 10.88 13.83 -17.61
C GLU A 61 10.47 14.51 -16.29
N PRO A 62 10.34 13.73 -15.20
CA PRO A 62 10.09 14.31 -13.89
C PRO A 62 11.32 15.09 -13.41
N SER A 63 11.12 16.21 -12.72
CA SER A 63 12.21 16.92 -12.04
C SER A 63 12.62 16.28 -10.70
N GLU A 64 11.75 15.43 -10.16
CA GLU A 64 11.91 14.75 -8.87
C GLU A 64 11.28 13.35 -8.91
N VAL A 65 11.90 12.40 -8.21
CA VAL A 65 11.46 11.01 -8.12
C VAL A 65 11.68 10.46 -6.72
N LEU A 66 10.91 9.43 -6.39
CA LEU A 66 11.12 8.61 -5.20
C LEU A 66 11.86 7.34 -5.63
N LEU A 67 13.07 7.15 -5.11
CA LEU A 67 13.83 5.91 -5.23
C LEU A 67 13.51 4.99 -4.05
N ARG A 68 12.93 3.83 -4.36
CA ARG A 68 12.69 2.75 -3.39
C ARG A 68 13.65 1.61 -3.64
N ILE A 69 14.40 1.23 -2.61
CA ILE A 69 15.31 0.08 -2.62
C ILE A 69 14.77 -0.96 -1.64
N TYR A 70 14.55 -2.18 -2.15
CA TYR A 70 14.09 -3.31 -1.36
C TYR A 70 15.22 -3.82 -0.46
N GLY A 71 14.88 -4.31 0.74
CA GLY A 71 15.81 -4.98 1.65
C GLY A 71 16.35 -6.31 1.09
N GLN A 72 17.14 -7.05 1.89
CA GLN A 72 17.60 -8.38 1.46
C GLN A 72 16.42 -9.34 1.33
N VAL A 73 16.19 -9.80 0.10
CA VAL A 73 15.17 -10.76 -0.29
C VAL A 73 15.80 -12.15 -0.21
N HIS A 74 15.42 -12.97 0.77
CA HIS A 74 15.92 -14.35 0.93
C HIS A 74 14.81 -15.36 0.62
N GLY A 75 15.04 -16.25 -0.34
CA GLY A 75 14.15 -17.38 -0.67
C GLY A 75 13.24 -17.18 -1.90
N GLU A 76 12.70 -18.29 -2.43
CA GLU A 76 11.82 -18.31 -3.62
C GLU A 76 10.49 -17.56 -3.40
N ASP A 77 9.88 -17.72 -2.22
CA ASP A 77 8.67 -17.00 -1.81
C ASP A 77 8.83 -15.47 -1.91
N ALA A 78 10.04 -14.99 -1.65
CA ALA A 78 10.34 -13.56 -1.64
C ALA A 78 10.50 -13.01 -3.07
N LEU A 79 10.94 -13.84 -4.03
CA LEU A 79 10.97 -13.48 -5.45
C LEU A 79 9.56 -13.39 -6.04
N GLU A 80 8.69 -14.36 -5.77
CA GLU A 80 7.30 -14.33 -6.23
C GLU A 80 6.55 -13.09 -5.71
N SER A 81 6.76 -12.74 -4.43
CA SER A 81 6.19 -11.54 -3.83
C SER A 81 6.65 -10.26 -4.56
N VAL A 82 7.94 -10.14 -4.87
CA VAL A 82 8.48 -8.96 -5.58
C VAL A 82 7.94 -8.86 -7.01
N LEU A 83 7.75 -9.99 -7.70
CA LEU A 83 7.16 -10.03 -9.03
C LEU A 83 5.68 -9.60 -9.00
N ALA A 84 4.90 -10.16 -8.07
CA ALA A 84 3.50 -9.80 -7.89
C ALA A 84 3.35 -8.31 -7.53
N GLU A 85 4.14 -7.81 -6.58
CA GLU A 85 4.17 -6.39 -6.21
C GLU A 85 4.51 -5.49 -7.41
N SER A 86 5.50 -5.88 -8.23
CA SER A 86 5.89 -5.11 -9.41
C SER A 86 4.77 -5.03 -10.46
N VAL A 87 4.07 -6.14 -10.70
CA VAL A 87 2.90 -6.19 -11.60
C VAL A 87 1.76 -5.34 -11.07
N ILE A 88 1.46 -5.45 -9.76
CA ILE A 88 0.43 -4.66 -9.08
C ILE A 88 0.74 -3.17 -9.19
N PHE A 89 1.98 -2.77 -8.86
CA PHE A 89 2.41 -1.39 -8.89
C PHE A 89 2.30 -0.80 -10.30
N ALA A 90 2.81 -1.51 -11.32
CA ALA A 90 2.72 -1.07 -12.71
C ALA A 90 1.25 -0.88 -13.15
N LEU A 91 0.36 -1.82 -12.80
CA LEU A 91 -1.07 -1.72 -13.12
C LEU A 91 -1.76 -0.53 -12.45
N LEU A 92 -1.49 -0.30 -11.17
CA LEU A 92 -2.05 0.82 -10.42
C LEU A 92 -1.54 2.16 -10.95
N SER A 93 -0.29 2.17 -11.38
CA SER A 93 0.34 3.31 -12.02
C SER A 93 -0.35 3.70 -13.33
N GLU A 94 -0.52 2.74 -14.24
CA GLU A 94 -1.18 2.93 -15.53
C GLU A 94 -2.64 3.37 -15.38
N ARG A 95 -3.32 2.88 -14.33
CA ARG A 95 -4.70 3.27 -14.01
C ARG A 95 -4.82 4.55 -13.19
N ARG A 96 -3.72 5.22 -12.86
CA ARG A 96 -3.67 6.45 -12.06
C ARG A 96 -4.29 6.30 -10.66
N LEU A 97 -4.16 5.11 -10.07
CA LEU A 97 -4.66 4.78 -8.73
C LEU A 97 -3.56 4.80 -7.66
N GLY A 98 -2.30 4.98 -8.07
CA GLY A 98 -1.15 5.17 -7.20
C GLY A 98 -0.10 6.07 -7.86
N PRO A 99 1.12 6.13 -7.30
CA PRO A 99 2.23 6.88 -7.88
C PRO A 99 2.58 6.41 -9.31
N ARG A 100 3.07 7.33 -10.15
CA ARG A 100 3.63 6.92 -11.45
C ARG A 100 4.87 6.05 -11.29
N LEU A 101 5.03 5.03 -12.11
CA LEU A 101 6.21 4.18 -12.18
C LEU A 101 7.12 4.73 -13.28
N TYR A 102 8.34 5.10 -12.93
CA TYR A 102 9.33 5.61 -13.88
C TYR A 102 10.37 4.57 -14.28
N GLY A 103 10.60 3.55 -13.45
CA GLY A 103 11.53 2.47 -13.77
C GLY A 103 11.54 1.36 -12.74
N VAL A 104 11.88 0.15 -13.17
CA VAL A 104 12.05 -1.03 -12.32
C VAL A 104 13.44 -1.59 -12.55
N PHE A 105 14.17 -1.91 -11.49
CA PHE A 105 15.54 -2.42 -11.55
C PHE A 105 15.76 -3.52 -10.51
N PRO A 106 16.82 -4.35 -10.63
CA PRO A 106 17.13 -5.36 -9.62
C PRO A 106 17.27 -4.75 -8.22
N GLY A 107 16.36 -5.12 -7.32
CA GLY A 107 16.34 -4.63 -5.94
C GLY A 107 15.64 -3.29 -5.71
N GLY A 108 14.83 -2.78 -6.65
CA GLY A 108 14.01 -1.58 -6.39
C GLY A 108 13.27 -1.00 -7.58
N ARG A 109 12.73 0.21 -7.39
CA ARG A 109 11.98 0.97 -8.40
C ARG A 109 12.13 2.48 -8.23
N LEU A 110 11.87 3.20 -9.32
CA LEU A 110 11.71 4.66 -9.34
C LEU A 110 10.22 5.00 -9.50
N GLU A 111 9.72 5.81 -8.59
CA GLU A 111 8.31 6.18 -8.49
C GLU A 111 8.15 7.70 -8.56
N GLN A 112 6.93 8.16 -8.81
CA GLN A 112 6.56 9.54 -8.59
C GLN A 112 6.73 9.91 -7.13
N PHE A 113 7.51 10.96 -6.88
CA PHE A 113 7.44 11.64 -5.60
C PHE A 113 6.13 12.41 -5.51
N ILE A 114 5.38 12.21 -4.42
CA ILE A 114 4.11 12.88 -4.18
C ILE A 114 4.32 13.87 -3.03
N PRO A 115 4.28 15.19 -3.28
CA PRO A 115 4.27 16.20 -2.23
C PRO A 115 2.99 16.08 -1.39
N ALA A 116 3.10 15.38 -0.26
CA ALA A 116 1.97 15.03 0.60
C ALA A 116 2.46 14.70 2.01
N ARG A 117 1.51 14.61 2.95
CA ARG A 117 1.67 13.96 4.24
C ARG A 117 0.73 12.76 4.34
N SER A 118 1.08 11.75 5.13
CA SER A 118 0.10 10.74 5.53
C SER A 118 -0.97 11.36 6.44
N LEU A 119 -2.16 10.76 6.45
CA LEU A 119 -3.22 11.16 7.37
C LEU A 119 -2.83 10.89 8.83
N PHE A 120 -3.43 11.61 9.76
CA PHE A 120 -3.50 11.24 11.17
C PHE A 120 -4.69 10.30 11.39
N THR A 121 -4.63 9.44 12.40
CA THR A 121 -5.71 8.51 12.74
C THR A 121 -7.05 9.23 12.94
N SER A 122 -7.03 10.40 13.59
CA SER A 122 -8.24 11.22 13.79
C SER A 122 -8.88 11.73 12.50
N GLU A 123 -8.10 11.87 11.42
CA GLU A 123 -8.59 12.30 10.11
C GLU A 123 -9.34 11.18 9.36
N LEU A 124 -9.18 9.91 9.77
CA LEU A 124 -9.97 8.80 9.21
C LEU A 124 -11.47 8.99 9.51
N ALA A 125 -11.79 9.64 10.64
CA ALA A 125 -13.15 9.94 11.06
C ALA A 125 -13.78 11.18 10.43
N ASP A 126 -13.01 11.97 9.66
CA ASP A 126 -13.54 13.13 8.95
C ASP A 126 -14.50 12.67 7.83
N PRO A 127 -15.77 13.14 7.79
CA PRO A 127 -16.76 12.65 6.83
C PRO A 127 -16.40 12.87 5.36
N GLU A 128 -15.66 13.94 5.03
CA GLU A 128 -15.24 14.25 3.65
C GLU A 128 -14.09 13.32 3.22
N LEU A 129 -13.05 13.21 4.05
CA LEU A 129 -11.93 12.29 3.79
C LEU A 129 -12.40 10.84 3.76
N SER A 130 -13.25 10.44 4.70
CA SER A 130 -13.85 9.10 4.76
C SER A 130 -14.61 8.74 3.48
N ALA A 131 -15.37 9.69 2.91
CA ALA A 131 -16.06 9.51 1.64
C ALA A 131 -15.09 9.35 0.45
N ILE A 132 -13.99 10.13 0.42
CA ILE A 132 -12.96 10.00 -0.61
C ILE A 132 -12.24 8.65 -0.47
N ILE A 133 -11.89 8.22 0.75
CA ILE A 133 -11.26 6.92 1.01
C ILE A 133 -12.17 5.78 0.54
N ALA A 134 -13.47 5.83 0.89
CA ALA A 134 -14.46 4.85 0.43
C ALA A 134 -14.51 4.76 -1.11
N THR A 135 -14.45 5.90 -1.79
CA THR A 135 -14.42 5.97 -3.26
C THR A 135 -13.12 5.39 -3.84
N LYS A 136 -11.96 5.67 -3.24
CA LYS A 136 -10.66 5.11 -3.68
C LYS A 136 -10.60 3.59 -3.44
N MET A 137 -11.11 3.10 -2.31
CA MET A 137 -11.23 1.66 -2.03
C MET A 137 -12.15 0.98 -3.05
N ALA A 138 -13.29 1.58 -3.41
CA ALA A 138 -14.17 1.07 -4.46
C ALA A 138 -13.47 0.97 -5.82
N ASN A 139 -12.61 1.94 -6.16
CA ASN A 139 -11.80 1.90 -7.37
C ASN A 139 -10.85 0.69 -7.38
N ILE A 140 -10.13 0.46 -6.27
CA ILE A 140 -9.22 -0.70 -6.10
C ILE A 140 -10.00 -2.02 -6.21
N HIS A 141 -11.11 -2.15 -5.46
CA HIS A 141 -11.93 -3.36 -5.47
C HIS A 141 -12.56 -3.67 -6.84
N SER A 142 -12.64 -2.68 -7.73
CA SER A 142 -13.15 -2.87 -9.09
C SER A 142 -12.09 -3.42 -10.06
N LEU A 143 -10.81 -3.44 -9.67
CA LEU A 143 -9.72 -3.83 -10.55
C LEU A 143 -9.75 -5.32 -10.87
N ASN A 144 -9.53 -5.64 -12.14
CA ASN A 144 -9.15 -6.97 -12.57
C ASN A 144 -7.63 -7.00 -12.77
N VAL A 145 -6.92 -7.51 -11.76
CA VAL A 145 -5.46 -7.67 -11.72
C VAL A 145 -5.08 -9.13 -12.07
N PRO A 146 -4.08 -9.40 -12.92
CA PRO A 146 -3.71 -10.73 -13.41
C PRO A 146 -2.86 -11.54 -12.40
N ILE A 147 -3.37 -11.69 -11.19
CA ILE A 147 -2.83 -12.56 -10.13
C ILE A 147 -3.87 -13.62 -9.72
N SER A 148 -3.54 -14.53 -8.80
CA SER A 148 -4.51 -15.51 -8.27
C SER A 148 -5.78 -14.82 -7.77
N LYS A 149 -6.95 -15.38 -8.14
CA LYS A 149 -8.28 -14.88 -7.74
C LYS A 149 -8.77 -15.52 -6.45
N GLU A 150 -8.10 -16.56 -5.98
CA GLU A 150 -8.47 -17.27 -4.76
C GLU A 150 -8.09 -16.45 -3.53
N PRO A 151 -8.98 -16.31 -2.51
CA PRO A 151 -8.72 -15.55 -1.30
C PRO A 151 -7.84 -16.33 -0.30
N THR A 152 -6.76 -16.95 -0.80
CA THR A 152 -5.85 -17.77 0.00
C THR A 152 -4.79 -16.96 0.72
N TRP A 153 -4.52 -15.72 0.27
CA TRP A 153 -3.48 -14.85 0.83
C TRP A 153 -3.61 -14.72 2.35
N ILE A 154 -4.79 -14.36 2.88
CA ILE A 154 -5.00 -14.17 4.32
C ILE A 154 -4.67 -15.44 5.13
N TRP A 155 -5.10 -16.60 4.65
CA TRP A 155 -4.89 -17.87 5.36
C TRP A 155 -3.45 -18.36 5.28
N ASN A 156 -2.83 -18.22 4.11
CA ASN A 156 -1.43 -18.58 3.90
C ASN A 156 -0.51 -17.68 4.74
N THR A 157 -0.78 -16.38 4.76
CA THR A 157 -0.04 -15.39 5.55
C THR A 157 -0.18 -15.66 7.05
N MET A 158 -1.41 -15.84 7.55
CA MET A 158 -1.62 -16.21 8.96
C MET A 158 -0.96 -17.54 9.31
N GLY A 159 -1.05 -18.57 8.46
CA GLY A 159 -0.40 -19.86 8.71
C GLY A 159 1.13 -19.74 8.80
N LYS A 160 1.74 -18.98 7.88
CA LYS A 160 3.19 -18.69 7.90
C LYS A 160 3.59 -17.94 9.18
N TRP A 161 2.88 -16.87 9.51
CA TRP A 161 3.19 -16.04 10.69
C TRP A 161 2.93 -16.76 12.01
N LEU A 162 1.88 -17.58 12.11
CA LEU A 162 1.61 -18.40 13.29
C LEU A 162 2.73 -19.40 13.53
N LYS A 163 3.21 -20.08 12.48
CA LYS A 163 4.35 -20.99 12.59
C LYS A 163 5.59 -20.26 13.13
N SER A 164 5.99 -19.15 12.50
CA SER A 164 7.15 -18.37 12.93
C SER A 164 6.99 -17.79 14.34
N GLY A 165 5.80 -17.29 14.68
CA GLY A 165 5.47 -16.74 15.99
C GLY A 165 5.51 -17.79 17.10
N GLN A 166 4.96 -18.99 16.85
CA GLN A 166 5.02 -20.09 17.81
C GLN A 166 6.46 -20.58 18.01
N GLU A 167 7.24 -20.75 16.94
CA GLU A 167 8.65 -21.11 17.05
C GLU A 167 9.44 -20.08 17.86
N TYR A 168 9.15 -18.79 17.68
CA TYR A 168 9.75 -17.70 18.45
C TYR A 168 9.34 -17.78 19.93
N LEU A 169 8.04 -17.89 20.23
CA LEU A 169 7.52 -17.97 21.59
C LEU A 169 8.04 -19.18 22.36
N CYS A 170 8.17 -20.35 21.70
CA CYS A 170 8.72 -21.56 22.31
C CYS A 170 10.19 -21.41 22.72
N LYS A 171 10.98 -20.63 21.96
CA LYS A 171 12.40 -20.40 22.24
C LYS A 171 12.66 -19.34 23.31
N LYS A 172 11.65 -18.51 23.65
CA LYS A 172 11.82 -17.37 24.56
C LYS A 172 11.27 -17.65 25.94
N THR A 173 12.12 -17.48 26.95
CA THR A 173 11.74 -17.49 28.37
C THR A 173 11.41 -16.11 28.90
N LYS A 174 11.89 -15.05 28.24
CA LYS A 174 11.59 -13.63 28.54
C LYS A 174 11.63 -12.82 27.24
N ILE A 175 10.79 -11.80 27.16
CA ILE A 175 10.80 -10.78 26.10
C ILE A 175 10.83 -9.42 26.79
N ASP A 176 11.73 -8.53 26.36
CA ASP A 176 11.86 -7.21 26.94
C ASP A 176 10.58 -6.38 26.72
N GLY A 177 10.14 -5.66 27.75
CA GLY A 177 8.89 -4.90 27.72
C GLY A 177 7.61 -5.73 27.82
N VAL A 178 7.69 -7.06 27.89
CA VAL A 178 6.53 -7.94 28.02
C VAL A 178 6.55 -8.64 29.39
N GLU A 179 5.45 -8.50 30.13
CA GLU A 179 5.28 -9.20 31.41
C GLU A 179 5.27 -10.73 31.23
N ASN A 180 5.88 -11.45 32.17
CA ASN A 180 5.93 -12.92 32.11
C ASN A 180 4.53 -13.56 32.11
N SER A 181 3.57 -12.96 32.83
CA SER A 181 2.15 -13.35 32.83
C SER A 181 1.55 -13.31 31.42
N THR A 182 1.86 -12.26 30.65
CA THR A 182 1.41 -12.09 29.27
C THR A 182 2.07 -13.10 28.35
N LEU A 183 3.38 -13.33 28.49
CA LEU A 183 4.10 -14.34 27.71
C LEU A 183 3.53 -15.75 27.93
N GLU A 184 3.28 -16.13 29.18
CA GLU A 184 2.69 -17.42 29.51
C GLU A 184 1.25 -17.56 29.02
N ARG A 185 0.48 -16.47 29.00
CA ARG A 185 -0.85 -16.46 28.37
C ARG A 185 -0.75 -16.68 26.85
N LEU A 186 0.17 -15.98 26.17
CA LEU A 186 0.37 -16.11 24.73
C LEU A 186 0.79 -17.53 24.33
N LYS A 187 1.61 -18.20 25.13
CA LYS A 187 2.03 -19.60 24.90
C LYS A 187 0.89 -20.61 25.05
N LYS A 188 -0.12 -20.32 25.87
CA LYS A 188 -1.25 -21.22 26.15
C LYS A 188 -2.33 -21.20 25.08
N ILE A 189 -2.36 -20.18 24.22
CA ILE A 189 -3.39 -20.06 23.18
C ILE A 189 -3.14 -21.12 22.09
N ASN A 190 -4.18 -21.89 21.76
CA ASN A 190 -4.13 -22.78 20.60
C ASN A 190 -4.51 -22.02 19.32
N TYR A 191 -3.54 -21.31 18.76
CA TYR A 191 -3.75 -20.48 17.56
C TYR A 191 -4.23 -21.27 16.32
N HIS A 192 -3.92 -22.56 16.21
CA HIS A 192 -4.43 -23.39 15.12
C HIS A 192 -5.95 -23.55 15.23
N ASN A 193 -6.45 -23.87 16.42
CA ASN A 193 -7.89 -23.97 16.67
C ASN A 193 -8.60 -22.62 16.47
N GLU A 194 -8.01 -21.51 16.92
CA GLU A 194 -8.58 -20.17 16.70
C GLU A 194 -8.65 -19.82 15.20
N MET A 195 -7.62 -20.16 14.43
CA MET A 195 -7.61 -19.95 12.98
C MET A 195 -8.68 -20.81 12.29
N ASP A 196 -8.84 -22.07 12.70
CA ASP A 196 -9.86 -22.96 12.13
C ASP A 196 -11.29 -22.51 12.50
N TYR A 197 -11.49 -22.02 13.72
CA TYR A 197 -12.74 -21.37 14.12
C TYR A 197 -13.02 -20.13 13.26
N LEU A 198 -12.03 -19.26 13.05
CA LEU A 198 -12.17 -18.08 12.21
C LEU A 198 -12.56 -18.44 10.76
N LYS A 199 -11.95 -19.48 10.17
CA LYS A 199 -12.34 -19.99 8.84
C LYS A 199 -13.82 -20.40 8.81
N GLN A 200 -14.29 -21.10 9.83
CA GLN A 200 -15.70 -21.52 9.93
C GLN A 200 -16.66 -20.33 10.04
N VAL A 201 -16.27 -19.26 10.74
CA VAL A 201 -17.09 -18.05 10.85
C VAL A 201 -17.12 -17.31 9.52
N VAL A 202 -15.96 -17.07 8.90
CA VAL A 202 -15.84 -16.34 7.62
C VAL A 202 -16.61 -17.06 6.50
N ALA A 203 -16.58 -18.39 6.47
CA ALA A 203 -17.31 -19.20 5.48
C ALA A 203 -18.83 -18.96 5.49
N LYS A 204 -19.41 -18.50 6.62
CA LYS A 204 -20.86 -18.23 6.74
C LYS A 204 -21.28 -16.88 6.14
N VAL A 205 -20.36 -15.94 5.99
CA VAL A 205 -20.67 -14.55 5.56
C VAL A 205 -20.78 -14.42 4.04
N GLN A 206 -20.09 -15.29 3.28
CA GLN A 206 -20.04 -15.25 1.81
C GLN A 206 -19.69 -13.86 1.25
N SER A 207 -18.72 -13.18 1.86
CA SER A 207 -18.25 -11.88 1.35
C SER A 207 -17.69 -12.03 -0.07
N PRO A 208 -18.04 -11.12 -1.01
CA PRO A 208 -17.44 -11.11 -2.34
C PRO A 208 -15.91 -11.05 -2.27
N VAL A 209 -15.24 -11.77 -3.16
CA VAL A 209 -13.80 -11.71 -3.36
C VAL A 209 -13.48 -10.59 -4.35
N VAL A 210 -12.57 -9.69 -3.97
CA VAL A 210 -12.16 -8.52 -4.75
C VAL A 210 -10.65 -8.37 -4.67
N PHE A 211 -10.04 -7.61 -5.58
CA PHE A 211 -8.67 -7.16 -5.39
C PHE A 211 -8.67 -6.13 -4.26
N ALA A 212 -8.10 -6.48 -3.10
CA ALA A 212 -8.11 -5.70 -1.87
C ALA A 212 -6.73 -5.12 -1.59
N HIS A 213 -6.69 -3.99 -0.86
CA HIS A 213 -5.46 -3.39 -0.40
C HIS A 213 -4.86 -4.16 0.79
N ASN A 214 -5.73 -4.62 1.70
CA ASN A 214 -5.42 -5.36 2.93
C ASN A 214 -4.68 -4.57 4.02
N ASP A 215 -4.41 -3.28 3.82
CA ASP A 215 -3.66 -2.44 4.77
C ASP A 215 -4.02 -0.94 4.63
N MET A 216 -5.31 -0.63 4.68
CA MET A 216 -5.84 0.74 4.52
C MET A 216 -5.73 1.59 5.80
N GLN A 217 -4.53 1.66 6.39
CA GLN A 217 -4.21 2.50 7.55
C GLN A 217 -3.82 3.94 7.16
N GLU A 218 -3.80 4.89 8.10
CA GLU A 218 -3.59 6.31 7.82
C GLU A 218 -2.22 6.63 7.19
N GLY A 219 -1.21 5.80 7.48
CA GLY A 219 0.14 5.88 6.90
C GLY A 219 0.16 5.67 5.39
N ASN A 220 -0.75 4.85 4.86
CA ASN A 220 -0.85 4.49 3.44
C ASN A 220 -1.81 5.41 2.66
N ILE A 221 -2.37 6.42 3.33
CA ILE A 221 -3.31 7.39 2.76
C ILE A 221 -2.65 8.77 2.77
N LEU A 222 -2.17 9.21 1.60
CA LEU A 222 -1.49 10.48 1.45
C LEU A 222 -2.48 11.60 1.13
N LEU A 223 -2.46 12.67 1.93
CA LEU A 223 -3.13 13.94 1.66
C LEU A 223 -2.17 14.88 0.93
N LYS A 224 -2.47 15.16 -0.35
CA LYS A 224 -1.65 16.01 -1.21
C LYS A 224 -1.75 17.49 -0.81
N THR A 225 -0.62 18.19 -0.82
CA THR A 225 -0.52 19.60 -0.40
C THR A 225 -1.18 20.56 -1.38
N HIS A 226 -1.17 20.23 -2.68
CA HIS A 226 -1.74 21.04 -3.75
C HIS A 226 -2.61 20.17 -4.65
N THR A 227 -3.91 20.44 -4.69
CA THR A 227 -4.83 19.72 -5.57
C THR A 227 -5.74 20.69 -6.31
N LYS A 228 -6.13 20.28 -7.52
CA LYS A 228 -7.08 21.02 -8.36
C LYS A 228 -8.53 20.60 -8.10
N SER A 229 -8.73 19.43 -7.52
CA SER A 229 -10.05 18.83 -7.26
C SER A 229 -10.06 18.12 -5.90
N GLN A 230 -11.24 18.04 -5.28
CA GLN A 230 -11.46 17.32 -4.02
C GLN A 230 -11.13 15.82 -4.15
N GLU A 231 -11.48 15.21 -5.29
CA GLU A 231 -11.27 13.78 -5.55
C GLU A 231 -9.78 13.41 -5.74
N ASP A 232 -8.93 14.38 -6.09
CA ASP A 232 -7.49 14.20 -6.26
C ASP A 232 -6.71 14.40 -4.96
N ARG A 233 -7.35 14.85 -3.86
CA ARG A 233 -6.71 15.14 -2.56
C ARG A 233 -6.02 13.95 -1.94
N ILE A 234 -6.55 12.75 -2.16
CA ILE A 234 -6.02 11.52 -1.58
C ILE A 234 -5.29 10.69 -2.64
N CYS A 235 -4.12 10.19 -2.28
CA CYS A 235 -3.43 9.11 -2.99
C CYS A 235 -3.21 7.93 -2.05
N LEU A 236 -3.59 6.74 -2.50
CA LEU A 236 -3.23 5.50 -1.81
C LEU A 236 -1.84 5.06 -2.26
N ILE A 237 -1.08 4.50 -1.32
CA ILE A 237 0.28 4.00 -1.53
C ILE A 237 0.45 2.67 -0.78
N ASP A 238 1.62 2.07 -0.94
CA ASP A 238 2.03 0.85 -0.25
C ASP A 238 1.13 -0.37 -0.49
N PHE A 239 1.21 -0.88 -1.72
CA PHE A 239 0.41 -2.00 -2.19
C PHE A 239 1.04 -3.37 -1.91
N GLU A 240 1.93 -3.47 -0.92
CA GLU A 240 2.72 -4.69 -0.66
C GLU A 240 1.85 -5.89 -0.24
N TYR A 241 0.75 -5.62 0.48
CA TYR A 241 -0.18 -6.65 0.93
C TYR A 241 -1.36 -6.89 -0.02
N CYS A 242 -1.38 -6.21 -1.18
CA CYS A 242 -2.48 -6.33 -2.13
C CYS A 242 -2.64 -7.77 -2.66
N SER A 243 -3.88 -8.27 -2.64
CA SER A 243 -4.23 -9.60 -3.14
C SER A 243 -5.72 -9.68 -3.42
N TYR A 244 -6.17 -10.76 -4.07
CA TYR A 244 -7.60 -11.06 -4.03
C TYR A 244 -7.96 -11.55 -2.62
N ASN A 245 -8.90 -10.88 -1.98
CA ASN A 245 -9.34 -11.18 -0.62
C ASN A 245 -10.82 -10.83 -0.45
N TYR A 246 -11.41 -11.19 0.69
CA TYR A 246 -12.78 -10.87 1.01
C TYR A 246 -12.95 -9.34 1.16
N ARG A 247 -13.90 -8.75 0.42
CA ARG A 247 -14.24 -7.32 0.52
C ARG A 247 -14.51 -6.88 1.97
N GLY A 248 -15.17 -7.74 2.76
CA GLY A 248 -15.44 -7.48 4.16
C GLY A 248 -14.18 -7.34 5.01
N PHE A 249 -13.09 -8.02 4.66
CA PHE A 249 -11.80 -7.90 5.35
C PHE A 249 -11.23 -6.48 5.19
N ASP A 250 -11.11 -5.97 3.96
CA ASP A 250 -10.49 -4.66 3.73
C ASP A 250 -11.29 -3.51 4.36
N LEU A 251 -12.63 -3.61 4.32
CA LEU A 251 -13.54 -2.69 5.02
C LEU A 251 -13.37 -2.77 6.54
N ALA A 252 -13.38 -3.97 7.11
CA ALA A 252 -13.26 -4.16 8.54
C ALA A 252 -11.87 -3.74 9.06
N ASN A 253 -10.81 -4.07 8.31
CA ASN A 253 -9.45 -3.65 8.62
C ASN A 253 -9.38 -2.11 8.69
N HIS A 254 -9.86 -1.42 7.65
CA HIS A 254 -9.88 0.04 7.63
C HIS A 254 -10.63 0.63 8.84
N PHE A 255 -11.76 0.04 9.26
CA PHE A 255 -12.46 0.48 10.47
C PHE A 255 -11.72 0.19 11.76
N CYS A 256 -10.96 -0.92 11.82
CA CYS A 256 -10.08 -1.20 12.95
C CYS A 256 -8.98 -0.14 13.09
N GLU A 257 -8.40 0.33 11.97
CA GLU A 257 -7.34 1.34 11.96
C GLU A 257 -7.75 2.68 12.59
N TRP A 258 -9.05 2.96 12.74
CA TRP A 258 -9.50 4.16 13.45
C TRP A 258 -9.17 4.14 14.95
N MET A 259 -8.90 2.96 15.50
CA MET A 259 -8.53 2.78 16.90
C MET A 259 -7.02 2.86 17.15
N TYR A 260 -6.19 2.70 16.12
CA TYR A 260 -4.74 2.56 16.27
C TYR A 260 -4.02 3.82 15.80
N ASN A 261 -3.26 4.45 16.69
CA ASN A 261 -2.43 5.59 16.33
C ASN A 261 -0.96 5.22 16.40
N TYR A 262 -0.27 5.24 15.26
CA TYR A 262 1.15 4.88 15.13
C TYR A 262 2.10 6.08 15.19
N LYS A 263 1.59 7.31 15.29
CA LYS A 263 2.40 8.54 15.32
C LYS A 263 2.73 8.96 16.76
N VAL A 264 3.19 8.00 17.55
CA VAL A 264 3.52 8.18 18.98
C VAL A 264 5.04 8.12 19.15
N ALA A 265 5.63 9.13 19.81
CA ALA A 265 7.08 9.24 19.96
C ALA A 265 7.65 8.28 21.02
N ASP A 266 6.84 7.93 22.03
CA ASP A 266 7.26 7.12 23.16
C ASP A 266 6.86 5.66 22.98
N HIS A 267 7.70 4.74 23.50
CA HIS A 267 7.40 3.31 23.53
C HIS A 267 6.02 3.05 24.18
N PRO A 268 5.15 2.18 23.61
CA PRO A 268 5.42 1.20 22.54
C PRO A 268 5.28 1.74 21.11
N TYR A 269 5.27 3.06 20.94
CA TYR A 269 5.16 3.77 19.66
C TYR A 269 3.78 3.65 18.98
N PHE A 270 2.78 3.21 19.74
CA PHE A 270 1.37 3.28 19.32
C PHE A 270 0.43 3.43 20.53
N THR A 271 -0.78 3.95 20.29
CA THR A 271 -1.90 3.91 21.24
C THR A 271 -3.10 3.17 20.64
N VAL A 272 -3.98 2.67 21.51
CA VAL A 272 -5.24 2.02 21.13
C VAL A 272 -6.41 2.70 21.83
N GLU A 273 -7.29 3.33 21.07
CA GLU A 273 -8.46 4.06 21.54
C GLU A 273 -9.71 3.36 20.99
N LYS A 274 -10.25 2.40 21.74
CA LYS A 274 -11.35 1.53 21.27
C LYS A 274 -12.63 2.30 21.00
N GLU A 275 -12.80 3.42 21.70
CA GLU A 275 -13.92 4.34 21.58
C GLU A 275 -13.95 5.03 20.20
N ASN A 276 -12.81 5.04 19.47
CA ASN A 276 -12.73 5.62 18.13
C ASN A 276 -13.18 4.67 17.02
N PHE A 277 -13.51 3.40 17.34
CA PHE A 277 -14.10 2.50 16.35
C PHE A 277 -15.36 3.16 15.75
N PRO A 278 -15.53 3.18 14.41
CA PRO A 278 -16.62 3.92 13.80
C PRO A 278 -17.97 3.40 14.26
N GLU A 279 -18.80 4.29 14.79
CA GLU A 279 -20.20 3.99 15.08
C GLU A 279 -20.96 3.60 13.81
N LYS A 280 -22.13 2.98 14.00
CA LYS A 280 -22.96 2.46 12.90
C LYS A 280 -23.24 3.50 11.81
N ASP A 281 -23.51 4.76 12.17
CA ASP A 281 -23.80 5.80 11.20
C ASP A 281 -22.58 6.18 10.36
N LYS A 282 -21.38 6.20 10.97
CA LYS A 282 -20.12 6.43 10.25
C LYS A 282 -19.78 5.26 9.33
N GLN A 283 -19.98 4.02 9.79
CA GLN A 283 -19.83 2.83 8.94
C GLN A 283 -20.80 2.86 7.75
N LEU A 284 -22.07 3.20 7.98
CA LEU A 284 -23.08 3.30 6.92
C LEU A 284 -22.77 4.42 5.92
N HIS A 285 -22.27 5.57 6.38
CA HIS A 285 -21.78 6.64 5.51
C HIS A 285 -20.67 6.15 4.56
N PHE A 286 -19.66 5.47 5.12
CA PHE A 286 -18.57 4.89 4.33
C PHE A 286 -19.10 3.85 3.32
N ILE A 287 -19.92 2.89 3.79
CA ILE A 287 -20.42 1.79 2.96
C ILE A 287 -21.33 2.31 1.84
N ARG A 288 -22.21 3.28 2.11
CA ARG A 288 -23.08 3.89 1.08
C ARG A 288 -22.25 4.59 0.01
N THR A 289 -21.24 5.36 0.42
CA THR A 289 -20.33 6.04 -0.51
C THR A 289 -19.53 5.03 -1.35
N TYR A 290 -18.98 4.00 -0.70
CA TYR A 290 -18.29 2.90 -1.35
C TYR A 290 -19.18 2.21 -2.40
N LEU A 291 -20.42 1.85 -2.04
CA LEU A 291 -21.34 1.15 -2.94
C LEU A 291 -21.73 2.01 -4.14
N ALA A 292 -22.02 3.30 -3.91
CA ALA A 292 -22.34 4.24 -4.99
C ALA A 292 -21.19 4.33 -6.01
N ALA A 293 -19.95 4.49 -5.54
CA ALA A 293 -18.76 4.51 -6.38
C ALA A 293 -18.54 3.17 -7.11
N TYR A 294 -18.64 2.05 -6.39
CA TYR A 294 -18.42 0.71 -6.93
C TYR A 294 -19.42 0.36 -8.03
N GLU A 295 -20.70 0.70 -7.84
CA GLU A 295 -21.74 0.50 -8.85
C GLU A 295 -21.55 1.37 -10.09
N ALA A 296 -21.18 2.65 -9.91
CA ALA A 296 -20.89 3.55 -11.02
C ALA A 296 -19.78 2.99 -11.93
N LEU A 297 -18.72 2.46 -11.33
CA LEU A 297 -17.61 1.81 -12.05
C LEU A 297 -18.05 0.55 -12.79
N ARG A 298 -18.95 -0.25 -12.20
CA ARG A 298 -19.49 -1.45 -12.86
C ARG A 298 -20.38 -1.10 -14.05
N ARG A 299 -21.25 -0.09 -13.92
CA ARG A 299 -22.11 0.38 -15.02
C ARG A 299 -21.29 0.95 -16.17
N GLY A 300 -20.27 1.76 -15.86
CA GLY A 300 -19.34 2.31 -16.86
C GLY A 300 -18.55 1.24 -17.62
N LYS A 301 -18.24 0.10 -17.00
CA LYS A 301 -17.64 -1.06 -17.70
C LYS A 301 -18.65 -1.78 -18.60
N CYS A 302 -19.91 -1.90 -18.18
CA CYS A 302 -20.96 -2.59 -18.93
C CYS A 302 -21.35 -1.84 -20.22
N SER A 303 -21.30 -0.51 -20.21
CA SER A 303 -21.50 0.33 -21.39
C SER A 303 -20.38 0.24 -22.44
N ILE A 304 -19.16 -0.19 -22.07
CA ILE A 304 -18.04 -0.35 -23.01
C ILE A 304 -18.12 -1.70 -23.73
N THR A 305 -18.71 -2.72 -23.10
CA THR A 305 -18.86 -4.07 -23.67
C THR A 305 -20.07 -4.25 -24.59
N THR A 306 -20.97 -3.27 -24.71
CA THR A 306 -22.19 -3.37 -25.53
C THR A 306 -22.09 -2.72 -26.92
N ASN A 307 -20.95 -2.10 -27.28
CA ASN A 307 -20.75 -1.44 -28.58
C ASN A 307 -19.65 -2.07 -29.46
N LYS A 308 -19.39 -3.38 -29.33
CA LYS A 308 -18.56 -4.12 -30.31
C LYS A 308 -19.23 -5.43 -30.72
N SER A 309 -20.30 -5.33 -31.51
CA SER A 309 -20.76 -6.40 -32.40
C SER A 309 -21.78 -5.86 -33.41
N ALA A 310 -21.30 -5.16 -34.43
CA ALA A 310 -21.90 -5.10 -35.76
C ALA A 310 -20.92 -4.33 -36.65
N ASP A 311 -20.69 -4.86 -37.84
CA ASP A 311 -19.97 -4.26 -38.96
C ASP A 311 -18.44 -4.24 -38.86
N ASP A 312 -17.84 -5.35 -39.30
CA ASP A 312 -16.82 -5.33 -40.34
C ASP A 312 -16.72 -6.73 -40.97
N ALA A 313 -17.65 -7.02 -41.88
CA ALA A 313 -17.45 -8.05 -42.90
C ALA A 313 -16.65 -7.43 -44.03
N LEU A 314 -15.36 -7.75 -44.11
CA LEU A 314 -14.53 -7.47 -45.28
C LEU A 314 -14.78 -8.58 -46.34
N PRO A 315 -15.15 -8.24 -47.58
CA PRO A 315 -14.99 -9.15 -48.70
C PRO A 315 -13.61 -8.98 -49.34
N LEU A 316 -12.91 -10.12 -49.42
CA LEU A 316 -11.73 -10.48 -50.26
C LEU A 316 -10.47 -9.61 -50.17
#